data_AF-B6IPU9-F1
#
_entry.id   AF-B6IPU9-F1
#
_cell.length_a   1.000
_cell.length_b   1.000
_cell.length_c   1.000
_cell.angle_alpha   90.00
_cell.angle_beta   90.00
_cell.angle_gamma   90.00
#
_symmetry.space_group_name_H-M   'P 1'
#
loop_
_entity.id
_entity.type
_entity.pdbx_description
1 polymer ?
#
loop_
_entity_poly.entity_id
_entity_poly.type
_entity_poly.pdbx_seq_one_letter_code
_entity_poly.pdbx_strand_id
1 'polypeptide(L)'
;MSSAPETIRVVIPLAVKRRNGRPRILPPANIEAASEGATPDPRLLRAIARAWDWRRRLDRGEAATLKDVAVAEGVTVPFISRFLRLAYLSPEVLEHLLIHRCPCVLSLDRLAAAALAPWVEQRDTVFDE
;
A
#
# COMPACT_ATOMS: atom_id res chain seq x y z
N MET A 1 -17.62 53.31 8.51
CA MET A 1 -17.37 52.18 9.43
C MET A 1 -17.65 50.91 8.63
N SER A 2 -16.61 50.18 8.24
CA SER A 2 -16.77 48.99 7.38
C SER A 2 -17.28 47.84 8.22
N SER A 3 -18.51 47.40 7.98
CA SER A 3 -19.11 46.24 8.62
C SER A 3 -18.34 44.98 8.22
N ALA A 4 -17.79 44.24 9.20
CA ALA A 4 -17.18 42.96 8.93
C ALA A 4 -18.28 41.94 8.57
N PRO A 5 -18.07 41.08 7.57
CA PRO A 5 -19.09 40.11 7.16
C PRO A 5 -19.41 39.15 8.33
N GLU A 6 -20.70 39.02 8.63
CA GLU A 6 -21.26 38.18 9.71
C GLU A 6 -21.00 36.67 9.49
N THR A 7 -20.63 36.27 8.27
CA THR A 7 -20.46 34.86 7.89
C THR A 7 -19.13 34.62 7.18
N ILE A 8 -18.39 33.61 7.65
CA ILE A 8 -17.18 33.10 6.99
C ILE A 8 -17.58 31.91 6.13
N ARG A 9 -17.29 31.97 4.82
CA ARG A 9 -17.47 30.84 3.89
C ARG A 9 -16.13 30.17 3.65
N VAL A 10 -15.98 28.94 4.13
CA VAL A 10 -14.79 28.12 3.86
C VAL A 10 -15.11 27.15 2.73
N VAL A 11 -14.34 27.21 1.64
CA VAL A 11 -14.42 26.26 0.53
C VAL A 11 -13.25 25.30 0.64
N ILE A 12 -13.52 24.04 0.97
CA ILE A 12 -12.51 22.99 1.06
C ILE A 12 -12.62 22.12 -0.19
N PRO A 13 -11.64 22.13 -1.11
CA PRO A 13 -11.62 21.21 -2.22
C PRO A 13 -11.38 19.78 -1.69
N LEU A 14 -12.40 18.92 -1.82
CA LEU A 14 -12.36 17.53 -1.37
C LEU A 14 -12.27 16.60 -2.59
N ALA A 15 -11.31 15.69 -2.58
CA ALA A 15 -11.24 14.60 -3.56
C ALA A 15 -11.79 13.32 -2.92
N VAL A 16 -12.82 12.72 -3.52
CA VAL A 16 -13.35 11.43 -3.08
C VAL A 16 -12.56 10.32 -3.76
N LYS A 17 -11.69 9.63 -3.01
CA LYS A 17 -11.04 8.40 -3.48
C LYS A 17 -11.75 7.16 -2.92
N ARG A 18 -11.71 6.05 -3.66
CA ARG A 18 -12.31 4.77 -3.24
C ARG A 18 -11.22 3.81 -2.80
N ARG A 19 -11.32 3.24 -1.60
CA ARG A 19 -10.43 2.17 -1.12
C ARG A 19 -11.25 0.90 -0.90
N ASN A 20 -10.90 -0.19 -1.58
CA ASN A 20 -11.67 -1.45 -1.56
C ASN A 20 -13.18 -1.25 -1.86
N GLY A 21 -13.52 -0.36 -2.78
CA GLY A 21 -14.90 -0.03 -3.14
C GLY A 21 -15.67 0.87 -2.15
N ARG A 22 -15.08 1.21 -0.99
CA ARG A 22 -15.69 2.15 -0.02
C ARG A 22 -15.16 3.57 -0.25
N PRO A 23 -16.03 4.60 -0.32
CA PRO A 23 -15.61 5.98 -0.45
C PRO A 23 -14.91 6.45 0.82
N ARG A 24 -13.78 7.13 0.68
CA ARG A 24 -13.09 7.84 1.76
C ARG A 24 -12.78 9.26 1.32
N ILE A 25 -12.94 10.19 2.25
CA ILE A 25 -12.51 11.58 2.09
C ILE A 25 -11.02 11.61 2.37
N LEU A 26 -10.22 12.02 1.38
CA LEU A 26 -8.79 12.25 1.54
C LEU A 26 -8.50 13.75 1.46
N PRO A 27 -7.49 14.24 2.21
CA PRO A 27 -6.98 15.58 2.03
C PRO A 27 -6.45 15.78 0.60
N PRO A 28 -6.48 17.02 0.07
CA PRO A 28 -5.91 17.31 -1.24
C PRO A 28 -4.40 17.04 -1.28
N ALA A 29 -3.90 16.62 -2.44
CA ALA A 29 -2.56 16.04 -2.64
C ALA A 29 -1.39 16.95 -2.22
N ASN A 30 -1.64 18.26 -2.10
CA ASN A 30 -0.68 19.29 -1.72
C ASN A 30 -0.58 19.55 -0.20
N ILE A 31 -1.33 18.81 0.63
CA ILE A 31 -1.23 18.89 2.08
C ILE A 31 -0.42 17.69 2.58
N GLU A 32 0.89 17.89 2.76
CA GLU A 32 1.82 16.91 3.34
C GLU A 32 1.39 16.44 4.74
N ALA A 33 0.60 17.24 5.48
CA ALA A 33 0.04 16.87 6.78
C ALA A 33 -0.90 15.65 6.75
N ALA A 34 -1.31 15.18 5.56
CA ALA A 34 -2.02 13.90 5.42
C ALA A 34 -1.11 12.67 5.61
N SER A 35 0.20 12.81 5.39
CA SER A 35 1.20 11.75 5.58
C SER A 35 1.63 11.62 7.04
N GLU A 36 1.76 12.74 7.77
CA GLU A 36 2.27 12.74 9.16
C GLU A 36 1.35 12.05 10.18
N GLY A 37 0.07 11.83 9.82
CA GLY A 37 -0.93 11.19 10.70
C GLY A 37 -1.60 9.93 10.15
N ALA A 38 -1.32 9.52 8.91
CA ALA A 38 -1.95 8.33 8.34
C ALA A 38 -1.29 7.07 8.91
N THR A 39 -1.95 6.41 9.87
CA THR A 39 -1.54 5.08 10.32
C THR A 39 -1.47 4.15 9.11
N PRO A 40 -0.30 3.57 8.79
CA PRO A 40 -0.18 2.63 7.68
C PRO A 40 -1.16 1.48 7.88
N ASP A 41 -1.76 0.97 6.80
CA ASP A 41 -2.69 -0.14 6.91
C ASP A 41 -1.99 -1.35 7.56
N PRO A 42 -2.39 -1.78 8.78
CA PRO A 42 -1.75 -2.91 9.44
C PRO A 42 -1.88 -4.21 8.64
N ARG A 43 -2.85 -4.31 7.72
CA ARG A 43 -2.99 -5.45 6.81
C ARG A 43 -1.91 -5.42 5.72
N LEU A 44 -1.61 -4.24 5.18
CA LEU A 44 -0.54 -4.04 4.20
C LEU A 44 0.82 -4.33 4.81
N LEU A 45 1.12 -3.74 5.96
CA LEU A 45 2.40 -3.97 6.64
C LEU A 45 2.63 -5.45 6.94
N ARG A 46 1.61 -6.15 7.44
CA ARG A 46 1.70 -7.60 7.70
C ARG A 46 1.88 -8.41 6.41
N ALA A 47 1.22 -8.03 5.32
CA ALA A 47 1.37 -8.73 4.05
C ALA A 47 2.79 -8.58 3.49
N ILE A 48 3.37 -7.37 3.54
CA ILE A 48 4.76 -7.12 3.13
C ILE A 48 5.72 -7.90 4.04
N ALA A 49 5.54 -7.82 5.36
CA ALA A 49 6.39 -8.53 6.32
C ALA A 49 6.38 -10.05 6.09
N ARG A 50 5.18 -10.65 5.86
CA ARG A 50 5.05 -12.08 5.54
C ARG A 50 5.73 -12.44 4.22
N ALA A 51 5.57 -11.62 3.18
CA ALA A 51 6.23 -11.87 1.89
C ALA A 51 7.76 -11.90 2.04
N TRP A 52 8.33 -10.95 2.80
CA TRP A 52 9.76 -10.93 3.09
C TRP A 52 10.21 -12.11 3.95
N ASP A 53 9.40 -12.54 4.91
CA ASP A 53 9.68 -13.72 5.72
C ASP A 53 9.72 -14.99 4.88
N TRP A 54 8.71 -15.22 4.04
CA TRP A 54 8.67 -16.36 3.13
C TRP A 54 9.87 -16.37 2.17
N ARG A 55 10.23 -15.21 1.62
CA ARG A 55 11.43 -15.08 0.78
C ARG A 55 12.69 -15.49 1.55
N ARG A 56 12.89 -14.98 2.78
CA ARG A 56 14.05 -15.35 3.60
C ARG A 56 14.09 -16.83 3.94
N ARG A 57 12.95 -17.45 4.23
CA ARG A 57 12.86 -18.89 4.50
C ARG A 57 13.28 -19.72 3.29
N LEU A 58 12.90 -19.31 2.09
CA LEU A 58 13.34 -19.92 0.84
C LEU A 58 14.86 -19.68 0.61
N ASP A 59 15.32 -18.45 0.76
CA ASP A 59 16.73 -18.07 0.55
C ASP A 59 17.68 -18.78 1.53
N ARG A 60 17.23 -19.05 2.75
CA ARG A 60 17.98 -19.78 3.80
C ARG A 60 17.87 -21.29 3.69
N GLY A 61 17.01 -21.81 2.80
CA GLY A 61 16.74 -23.26 2.70
C GLY A 61 15.91 -23.83 3.86
N GLU A 62 15.31 -23.00 4.72
CA GLU A 62 14.36 -23.42 5.77
C GLU A 62 13.06 -23.99 5.15
N ALA A 63 12.73 -23.56 3.93
CA ALA A 63 11.71 -24.16 3.09
C ALA A 63 12.31 -24.43 1.71
N ALA A 64 12.10 -25.63 1.15
CA ALA A 64 12.64 -25.98 -0.16
C ALA A 64 11.75 -25.48 -1.31
N THR A 65 10.43 -25.38 -1.08
CA THR A 65 9.44 -25.03 -2.10
C THR A 65 8.35 -24.11 -1.58
N LEU A 66 7.62 -23.46 -2.50
CA LEU A 66 6.40 -22.71 -2.15
C LEU A 66 5.33 -23.58 -1.49
N LYS A 67 5.34 -24.89 -1.76
CA LYS A 67 4.42 -25.84 -1.13
C LYS A 67 4.73 -25.99 0.36
N ASP A 68 6.00 -26.06 0.73
CA ASP A 68 6.41 -26.17 2.13
C ASP A 68 6.02 -24.92 2.92
N VAL A 69 6.22 -23.75 2.31
CA VAL A 69 5.75 -22.47 2.90
C VAL A 69 4.22 -22.48 3.05
N ALA A 70 3.48 -22.90 2.02
CA ALA A 70 2.02 -22.95 2.07
C ALA A 70 1.49 -23.88 3.17
N VAL A 71 2.09 -25.07 3.32
CA VAL A 71 1.76 -26.03 4.39
C VAL A 71 2.06 -25.43 5.77
N ALA A 72 3.22 -24.83 5.96
CA ALA A 72 3.61 -24.21 7.23
C ALA A 72 2.69 -23.04 7.62
N GLU A 73 2.19 -22.29 6.65
CA GLU A 73 1.31 -21.13 6.86
C GLU A 73 -0.19 -21.49 6.88
N GLY A 74 -0.55 -22.75 6.59
CA GLY A 74 -1.94 -23.21 6.52
C GLY A 74 -2.75 -22.56 5.40
N VAL A 75 -2.10 -22.22 4.28
CA VAL A 75 -2.73 -21.57 3.11
C VAL A 75 -2.42 -22.32 1.82
N THR A 76 -2.99 -21.86 0.69
CA THR A 76 -2.77 -22.50 -0.61
C THR A 76 -1.51 -21.97 -1.31
N VAL A 77 -0.91 -22.79 -2.17
CA VAL A 77 0.27 -22.38 -2.97
C VAL A 77 -0.01 -21.15 -3.85
N PRO A 78 -1.17 -21.03 -4.54
CA PRO A 78 -1.49 -19.80 -5.28
C PRO A 78 -1.56 -18.55 -4.40
N PHE A 79 -2.00 -18.69 -3.15
CA PHE A 79 -2.03 -17.57 -2.20
C PHE A 79 -0.60 -17.09 -1.87
N ILE A 80 0.30 -18.02 -1.52
CA ILE A 80 1.72 -17.69 -1.27
C ILE A 80 2.35 -17.09 -2.53
N SER A 81 2.21 -17.75 -3.69
CA SER A 81 2.81 -17.32 -4.95
C SER A 81 2.38 -15.89 -5.33
N ARG A 82 1.10 -15.55 -5.14
CA ARG A 82 0.59 -14.21 -5.40
C ARG A 82 1.20 -13.18 -4.45
N PHE A 83 1.17 -13.43 -3.13
CA PHE A 83 1.58 -12.42 -2.14
C PHE A 83 3.08 -12.37 -1.89
N LEU A 84 3.84 -13.42 -2.22
CA LEU A 84 5.31 -13.41 -2.18
C LEU A 84 5.89 -12.30 -3.05
N ARG A 85 5.19 -11.91 -4.12
CA ARG A 85 5.57 -10.81 -5.03
C ARG A 85 5.73 -9.48 -4.32
N LEU A 86 5.04 -9.27 -3.19
CA LEU A 86 5.19 -8.04 -2.40
C LEU A 86 6.62 -7.85 -1.86
N ALA A 87 7.42 -8.91 -1.75
CA ALA A 87 8.83 -8.83 -1.38
C ALA A 87 9.74 -8.32 -2.51
N TYR A 88 9.19 -8.11 -3.71
CA TYR A 88 9.88 -7.68 -4.93
C TYR A 88 9.36 -6.36 -5.49
N LEU A 89 8.57 -5.63 -4.70
CA LEU A 89 8.22 -4.24 -4.99
C LEU A 89 9.49 -3.39 -5.13
N SER A 90 9.41 -2.35 -5.96
CA SER A 90 10.54 -1.43 -6.15
C SER A 90 10.91 -0.77 -4.81
N PRO A 91 12.21 -0.46 -4.61
CA PRO A 91 12.66 0.23 -3.41
C PRO A 91 11.90 1.53 -3.15
N GLU A 92 11.60 2.28 -4.21
CA GLU A 92 10.83 3.52 -4.16
C GLU A 92 9.40 3.29 -3.65
N VAL A 93 8.69 2.29 -4.16
CA VAL A 93 7.34 1.95 -3.66
C VAL A 93 7.40 1.53 -2.19
N LEU A 94 8.36 0.71 -1.79
CA LEU A 94 8.53 0.32 -0.39
C LEU A 94 8.82 1.52 0.52
N GLU A 95 9.67 2.43 0.09
CA GLU A 95 9.99 3.66 0.81
C GLU A 95 8.76 4.55 0.98
N HIS A 96 7.96 4.74 -0.07
CA HIS A 96 6.70 5.49 0.04
C HIS A 96 5.69 4.81 0.99
N LEU A 97 5.57 3.49 0.95
CA LEU A 97 4.62 2.75 1.79
C LEU A 97 5.05 2.66 3.26
N LEU A 98 6.35 2.49 3.54
CA LEU A 98 6.86 2.18 4.88
C LEU A 98 7.38 3.41 5.62
N ILE A 99 8.13 4.28 4.92
CA ILE A 99 8.80 5.45 5.52
C ILE A 99 7.88 6.66 5.43
N HIS A 100 7.44 7.00 4.23
CA HIS A 100 6.56 8.15 3.99
C HIS A 100 5.10 7.88 4.35
N ARG A 101 4.77 6.62 4.67
CA ARG A 101 3.43 6.16 5.06
C ARG A 101 2.34 6.64 4.11
N CYS A 102 2.68 6.74 2.83
CA CYS A 102 1.75 7.18 1.79
C CYS A 102 0.56 6.23 1.73
N PRO A 103 -0.68 6.74 1.72
CA PRO A 103 -1.85 5.88 1.67
C PRO A 103 -1.91 5.12 0.34
N CYS A 104 -1.79 3.80 0.40
CA CYS A 104 -2.03 2.92 -0.74
C CYS A 104 -3.54 2.76 -0.96
N VAL A 105 -4.05 3.18 -2.12
CA VAL A 105 -5.46 3.05 -2.49
C VAL A 105 -5.76 1.65 -3.05
N LEU A 106 -4.74 0.98 -3.58
CA LEU A 106 -4.83 -0.36 -4.16
C LEU A 106 -5.16 -1.42 -3.11
N SER A 107 -5.90 -2.46 -3.56
CA SER A 107 -6.02 -3.70 -2.80
C SER A 107 -4.70 -4.46 -2.82
N LEU A 108 -4.49 -5.37 -1.85
CA LEU A 108 -3.29 -6.22 -1.83
C LEU A 108 -3.14 -7.04 -3.11
N ASP A 109 -4.24 -7.45 -3.73
CA ASP A 109 -4.23 -8.20 -4.98
C ASP A 109 -3.72 -7.35 -6.14
N ARG A 110 -4.15 -6.08 -6.23
CA ARG A 110 -3.65 -5.15 -7.25
C ARG A 110 -2.20 -4.77 -6.99
N LEU A 111 -1.81 -4.57 -5.73
CA LEU A 111 -0.41 -4.29 -5.38
C LEU A 111 0.50 -5.47 -5.73
N ALA A 112 0.06 -6.70 -5.47
CA ALA A 112 0.78 -7.91 -5.86
C ALA A 112 0.86 -8.10 -7.39
N ALA A 113 -0.11 -7.58 -8.14
CA ALA A 113 -0.06 -7.53 -9.60
C ALA A 113 0.92 -6.44 -10.09
N ALA A 114 0.90 -5.25 -9.48
CA ALA A 114 1.83 -4.16 -9.78
C ALA A 114 3.30 -4.57 -9.56
N ALA A 115 3.57 -5.43 -8.57
CA ALA A 115 4.90 -5.98 -8.33
C ALA A 115 5.49 -6.81 -9.50
N LEU A 116 4.68 -7.19 -10.50
CA LEU A 116 5.16 -7.85 -11.73
C LEU A 116 5.64 -6.86 -12.80
N ALA A 117 5.26 -5.59 -12.71
CA ALA A 117 5.69 -4.57 -13.67
C ALA A 117 7.17 -4.19 -13.45
N PRO A 118 7.86 -3.65 -14.46
CA PRO A 118 9.19 -3.08 -14.30
C PRO A 118 9.20 -2.04 -13.17
N TRP A 119 10.26 -2.01 -12.35
CA TRP A 119 10.34 -1.11 -11.20
C TRP A 119 10.08 0.36 -11.54
N VAL A 120 10.50 0.80 -12.74
CA VAL A 120 10.29 2.16 -13.25
C VAL A 120 8.82 2.54 -13.45
N GLU A 121 7.93 1.55 -13.63
CA GLU A 121 6.48 1.76 -13.83
C GLU A 121 5.68 1.54 -12.54
N GLN A 122 6.29 0.92 -11.51
CA GLN A 122 5.55 0.50 -10.32
C GLN A 122 5.04 1.69 -9.50
N ARG A 123 5.82 2.77 -9.40
CA ARG A 123 5.43 3.93 -8.59
C ARG A 123 4.14 4.55 -9.12
N ASP A 124 4.12 4.88 -10.41
CA ASP A 124 2.98 5.50 -11.06
C ASP A 124 1.75 4.58 -10.99
N THR A 125 1.94 3.27 -11.22
CA THR A 125 0.86 2.28 -11.10
C THR A 125 0.27 2.21 -9.67
N VAL A 126 1.09 2.41 -8.63
CA VAL A 126 0.65 2.26 -7.23
C VAL A 126 0.01 3.53 -6.68
N PHE A 127 0.46 4.72 -7.14
CA PHE A 127 0.09 6.00 -6.53
C PHE A 127 -0.68 6.97 -7.45
N ASP A 128 -0.65 6.81 -8.78
CA ASP A 128 -1.26 7.76 -9.73
C ASP A 128 -2.70 7.40 -10.18
N GLU A 129 -3.39 6.47 -9.49
CA GLU A 129 -4.86 6.28 -9.59
C GLU A 129 -5.67 7.21 -8.66
#